data_AF-A0A485KCM5-F1
#
_entry.id   AF-A0A485KCM5-F1
#
_cell.length_a   1.000
_cell.length_b   1.000
_cell.length_c   1.000
_cell.angle_alpha   90.00
_cell.angle_beta   90.00
_cell.angle_gamma   90.00
#
_symmetry.space_group_name_H-M   'P 1'
#
loop_
_entity.id
_entity.type
_entity.pdbx_description
1 polymer ?
#
loop_
_entity_poly.entity_id
_entity_poly.type
_entity_poly.pdbx_seq_one_letter_code
_entity_poly.pdbx_strand_id
1 'polypeptide(L)'
;MNPSTRTLILSVSQYWKGFDLDSKRVMLDAQGVSMQEQKENCLKSRKALAEHTKKFRKLADADKLPAIAALLRAYQEEIDTLTKRAKFSDGAFFALYKALYEAPDPVPALDAVEQVLSSAKAERDDSGGDDVKRLRKELAAYEAEFATLKNQDITIRNLEGKLQAMDDSLDRLVDDQVQARCRDIEATLRLREGRRSPHVHVVLITSASTEDIALTHAQHDKNLAQARQDREDALAQLDCMRSELFAAKQRHDHLQSAHAAETQGFVLEMERLRTVQVENQVLKRKLDATLTTPLSPTATTSTSSLTLELELAQKDADLMAAQRALHHAQESHAQLQQQWTTRVAGLEAELASARAAADELQRQVQEQREAQPTSCMQSPRHDATQTAAALAQELAAMQQQWQQLHAAHGQLAAQAHAQDATIAHQRAVIAQLEASLDDEPPNHSNNILGDVLVDERDTKLLSIMRQQRDRLKEKLKEMEGELHGAHAAKQQLTARLKQLEHENVDLVQKVRYVSTSTGATPDVEGGLSKYHTSMYEERLNPFDQFRQMESAARVAQLNPLDKVLLVSARLILSHPYTRMGLLAYLVVLHSLVVLTLYMSMHLCNVSNHT
;
A
#
# COMPACT_ATOMS: atom_id res chain seq x y z
N MET A 1 22.52 -7.49 23.87
CA MET A 1 22.92 -6.09 24.19
C MET A 1 22.54 -5.79 25.64
N ASN A 2 23.48 -5.31 26.46
CA ASN A 2 23.25 -5.08 27.90
C ASN A 2 22.22 -3.97 28.17
N PRO A 3 21.35 -4.09 29.18
CA PRO A 3 20.30 -3.12 29.47
C PRO A 3 20.85 -1.74 29.85
N SER A 4 22.00 -1.68 30.54
CA SER A 4 22.69 -0.44 30.89
C SER A 4 23.18 0.30 29.64
N THR A 5 23.77 -0.43 28.70
CA THR A 5 24.26 0.10 27.42
C THR A 5 23.11 0.67 26.58
N ARG A 6 21.97 -0.04 26.55
CA ARG A 6 20.76 0.43 25.86
C ARG A 6 20.22 1.71 26.45
N THR A 7 20.19 1.80 27.79
CA THR A 7 19.70 2.99 28.51
C THR A 7 20.60 4.19 28.24
N LEU A 8 21.92 4.00 28.27
CA LEU A 8 22.89 5.04 27.96
C LEU A 8 22.72 5.58 26.53
N ILE A 9 22.63 4.70 25.52
CA ILE A 9 22.41 5.10 24.12
C ILE A 9 21.08 5.84 23.95
N LEU A 10 20.01 5.39 24.60
CA LEU A 10 18.70 6.05 24.52
C LEU A 10 18.74 7.45 25.15
N SER A 11 19.38 7.60 26.31
CA SER A 11 19.48 8.90 27.00
C SER A 11 20.27 9.91 26.18
N VAL A 12 21.42 9.51 25.64
CA VAL A 12 22.26 10.34 24.77
C VAL A 12 21.49 10.68 23.49
N SER A 13 20.88 9.69 22.83
CA SER A 13 20.12 9.92 21.59
C SER A 13 18.93 10.86 21.80
N GLN A 14 18.19 10.72 22.90
CA GLN A 14 17.07 11.60 23.21
C GLN A 14 17.53 13.03 23.47
N TYR A 15 18.61 13.22 24.23
CA TYR A 15 19.16 14.55 24.47
C TYR A 15 19.60 15.21 23.17
N TRP A 16 20.43 14.56 22.35
CA TRP A 16 20.96 15.15 21.12
C TRP A 16 19.89 15.38 20.05
N LYS A 17 18.81 14.59 20.03
CA LYS A 17 17.63 14.87 19.22
C LYS A 17 16.87 16.11 19.70
N GLY A 18 16.69 16.26 21.01
CA GLY A 18 16.02 17.43 21.60
C GLY A 18 16.88 18.69 21.54
N PHE A 19 18.21 18.55 21.59
CA PHE A 19 19.16 19.64 21.45
C PHE A 19 19.08 20.27 20.05
N ASP A 20 18.77 19.46 19.03
CA ASP A 20 18.60 19.86 17.63
C ASP A 20 19.73 20.77 17.15
N LEU A 21 20.89 20.15 16.92
CA LEU A 21 22.12 20.85 16.56
C LEU A 21 21.95 21.72 15.30
N ASP A 22 21.12 21.31 14.35
CA ASP A 22 20.91 22.05 13.12
C ASP A 22 20.11 23.33 13.36
N SER A 23 19.05 23.27 14.18
CA SER A 23 18.34 24.47 14.63
C SER A 23 19.24 25.40 15.46
N LYS A 24 20.06 24.84 16.36
CA LYS A 24 21.03 25.61 17.15
C LYS A 24 22.08 26.28 16.28
N ARG A 25 22.58 25.65 15.21
CA ARG A 25 23.51 26.25 14.25
C ARG A 25 22.91 27.47 13.58
N VAL A 26 21.69 27.37 13.06
CA VAL A 26 21.01 28.52 12.43
C VAL A 26 20.83 29.68 13.42
N MET A 27 20.49 29.37 14.67
CA MET A 27 20.38 30.39 15.73
C MET A 27 21.73 31.06 16.03
N LEU A 28 22.81 30.27 16.13
CA LEU A 28 24.16 30.77 16.38
C LEU A 28 24.68 31.61 15.21
N ASP A 29 24.38 31.21 13.97
CA ASP A 29 24.72 31.99 12.79
C ASP A 29 24.01 33.36 12.81
N ALA A 30 22.71 33.37 13.11
CA ALA A 30 21.94 34.61 13.25
C ALA A 30 22.48 35.50 14.39
N GLN A 31 22.84 34.91 15.54
CA GLN A 31 23.48 35.62 16.65
C GLN A 31 24.84 36.19 16.24
N GLY A 32 25.65 35.41 15.52
CA GLY A 32 26.96 35.82 15.01
C GLY A 32 26.88 37.00 14.05
N VAL A 33 25.93 36.97 13.11
CA VAL A 33 25.65 38.10 12.20
C VAL A 33 25.24 39.34 12.99
N SER A 34 24.31 39.21 13.95
CA SER A 34 23.88 40.34 14.78
C SER A 34 25.02 40.92 15.62
N MET A 35 25.88 40.07 16.18
CA MET A 35 27.07 40.52 16.93
C MET A 35 28.05 41.29 16.03
N GLN A 36 28.26 40.82 14.80
CA GLN A 36 29.11 41.49 13.81
C GLN A 36 28.52 42.84 13.39
N GLU A 37 27.22 42.91 13.10
CA GLU A 37 26.54 44.17 12.78
C GLU A 37 26.62 45.18 13.95
N GLN A 38 26.38 44.73 15.18
CA GLN A 38 26.51 45.57 16.37
C GLN A 38 27.96 46.07 16.56
N LYS A 39 28.96 45.23 16.28
CA LYS A 39 30.37 45.63 16.29
C LYS A 39 30.67 46.71 15.25
N GLU A 40 30.20 46.55 14.02
CA GLU A 40 30.37 47.54 12.96
C GLU A 40 29.66 48.86 13.27
N ASN A 41 28.45 48.78 13.83
CA ASN A 41 27.69 49.95 14.25
C ASN A 41 28.41 50.73 15.36
N CYS A 42 28.96 50.05 16.37
CA CYS A 42 29.80 50.68 17.39
C CYS A 42 31.06 51.35 16.80
N LEU A 43 31.66 50.77 15.76
CA LEU A 43 32.81 51.39 15.10
C LEU A 43 32.42 52.69 14.37
N LYS A 44 31.25 52.69 13.71
CA LYS A 44 30.70 53.87 13.02
C LYS A 44 30.31 54.96 14.02
N SER A 45 29.58 54.61 15.09
CA SER A 45 29.16 55.55 16.13
C SER A 45 30.36 56.13 16.89
N ARG A 46 31.37 55.33 17.22
CA ARG A 46 32.64 55.83 17.79
C ARG A 46 33.34 56.84 16.88
N LYS A 47 33.38 56.61 15.56
CA LYS A 47 33.95 57.59 14.60
C LYS A 47 33.11 58.88 14.57
N ALA A 48 31.78 58.76 14.57
CA ALA A 48 30.88 59.91 14.60
C ALA A 48 31.05 60.73 15.90
N LEU A 49 31.21 60.07 17.04
CA LEU A 49 31.45 60.69 18.34
C LEU A 49 32.80 61.43 18.39
N ALA A 50 33.84 60.86 17.78
CA ALA A 50 35.13 61.52 17.64
C ALA A 50 35.02 62.81 16.81
N GLU A 51 34.27 62.78 15.69
CA GLU A 51 34.01 63.96 14.88
C GLU A 51 33.13 65.00 15.60
N HIS A 52 32.11 64.56 16.36
CA HIS A 52 31.29 65.47 17.19
C HIS A 52 32.13 66.16 18.27
N THR A 53 33.06 65.43 18.89
CA THR A 53 34.01 65.97 19.86
C THR A 53 34.98 66.97 19.22
N LYS A 54 35.45 66.68 18.00
CA LYS A 54 36.33 67.57 17.22
C LYS A 54 35.60 68.85 16.80
N LYS A 55 34.34 68.75 16.37
CA LYS A 55 33.48 69.90 16.03
C LYS A 55 33.21 70.76 17.27
N PHE A 56 32.88 70.14 18.40
CA PHE A 56 32.69 70.85 19.67
C PHE A 56 33.93 71.65 20.09
N ARG A 57 35.13 71.06 19.95
CA ARG A 57 36.40 71.74 20.27
C ARG A 57 36.66 72.97 19.41
N LYS A 58 36.13 73.02 18.18
CA LYS A 58 36.28 74.13 17.22
C LYS A 58 35.25 75.25 17.38
N LEU A 59 34.22 75.08 18.20
CA LEU A 59 33.20 76.12 18.46
C LEU A 59 33.81 77.31 19.20
N ALA A 60 33.21 78.50 19.03
CA ALA A 60 33.53 79.68 19.84
C ALA A 60 33.06 79.48 21.29
N ASP A 61 33.69 80.15 22.25
CA ASP A 61 33.40 79.93 23.69
C ASP A 61 31.95 80.23 24.08
N ALA A 62 31.30 81.18 23.39
CA ALA A 62 29.87 81.48 23.57
C ALA A 62 28.95 80.30 23.19
N ASP A 63 29.35 79.49 22.20
CA ASP A 63 28.54 78.39 21.65
C ASP A 63 28.85 77.03 22.29
N LYS A 64 29.94 76.91 23.07
CA LYS A 64 30.32 75.66 23.74
C LYS A 64 29.33 75.28 24.85
N LEU A 65 28.86 76.24 25.64
CA LEU A 65 27.95 75.98 26.76
C LEU A 65 26.62 75.34 26.31
N PRO A 66 25.93 75.82 25.26
CA PRO A 66 24.73 75.16 24.75
C PRO A 66 25.03 73.82 24.04
N ALA A 67 26.19 73.67 23.39
CA ALA A 67 26.54 72.44 22.66
C ALA A 67 26.97 71.26 23.55
N ILE A 68 27.37 71.49 24.80
CA ILE A 68 27.90 70.45 25.68
C ILE A 68 26.84 69.39 26.05
N ALA A 69 25.58 69.79 26.17
CA ALA A 69 24.48 68.89 26.48
C ALA A 69 24.24 67.87 25.37
N ALA A 70 24.37 68.30 24.11
CA ALA A 70 24.26 67.39 22.95
C ALA A 70 25.44 66.42 22.89
N LEU A 71 26.67 66.89 23.17
CA LEU A 71 27.86 66.03 23.22
C LEU A 71 27.74 64.97 24.32
N LEU A 72 27.33 65.35 25.53
CA LEU A 72 27.13 64.43 26.65
C LEU A 72 26.07 63.36 26.33
N ARG A 73 24.95 63.74 25.71
CA ARG A 73 23.95 62.76 25.25
C ARG A 73 24.52 61.77 24.25
N ALA A 74 25.34 62.22 23.31
CA ALA A 74 25.98 61.34 22.34
C ALA A 74 26.96 60.34 23.00
N TYR A 75 27.72 60.77 24.02
CA TYR A 75 28.56 59.86 24.81
C TYR A 75 27.72 58.87 25.61
N GLN A 76 26.63 59.32 26.23
CA GLN A 76 25.73 58.45 26.99
C GLN A 76 25.11 57.36 26.09
N GLU A 77 24.62 57.74 24.91
CA GLU A 77 24.04 56.80 23.95
C GLU A 77 25.04 55.74 23.48
N GLU A 78 26.31 56.13 23.28
CA GLU A 78 27.37 55.18 22.92
C GLU A 78 27.67 54.20 24.08
N ILE A 79 27.74 54.69 25.32
CA ILE A 79 27.95 53.86 26.51
C ILE A 79 26.80 52.86 26.68
N ASP A 80 25.56 53.32 26.51
CA ASP A 80 24.38 52.47 26.62
C ASP A 80 24.36 51.41 25.51
N THR A 81 24.74 51.78 24.28
CA THR A 81 24.84 50.87 23.14
C THR A 81 25.93 49.82 23.36
N LEU A 82 27.09 50.22 23.86
CA LEU A 82 28.19 49.31 24.20
C LEU A 82 27.78 48.32 25.29
N THR A 83 27.07 48.80 26.32
CA THR A 83 26.57 47.99 27.42
C THR A 83 25.54 46.96 26.93
N LYS A 84 24.64 47.37 26.03
CA LYS A 84 23.67 46.47 25.40
C LYS A 84 24.36 45.38 24.57
N ARG A 85 25.37 45.75 23.76
CA ARG A 85 26.16 44.78 22.98
C ARG A 85 26.85 43.76 23.86
N ALA A 86 27.51 44.21 24.94
CA ALA A 86 28.20 43.31 25.87
C ALA A 86 27.22 42.34 26.54
N LYS A 87 26.08 42.84 27.04
CA LYS A 87 25.02 41.98 27.61
C LYS A 87 24.47 40.97 26.61
N PHE A 88 24.32 41.37 25.35
CA PHE A 88 23.86 40.46 24.29
C PHE A 88 24.88 39.36 24.01
N SER A 89 26.16 39.70 23.83
CA SER A 89 27.22 38.71 23.59
C SER A 89 27.38 37.74 24.76
N ASP A 90 27.36 38.26 25.99
CA ASP A 90 27.47 37.44 27.20
C ASP A 90 26.26 36.51 27.33
N GLY A 91 25.05 37.04 27.09
CA GLY A 91 23.82 36.24 27.12
C GLY A 91 23.81 35.12 26.09
N ALA A 92 24.22 35.41 24.85
CA ALA A 92 24.34 34.41 23.78
C ALA A 92 25.36 33.32 24.14
N PHE A 93 26.53 33.72 24.65
CA PHE A 93 27.57 32.78 25.09
C PHE A 93 27.09 31.89 26.24
N PHE A 94 26.51 32.47 27.30
CA PHE A 94 26.03 31.69 28.44
C PHE A 94 24.90 30.72 28.07
N ALA A 95 24.01 31.13 27.16
CA ALA A 95 22.94 30.25 26.67
C ALA A 95 23.51 29.02 25.97
N LEU A 96 24.52 29.18 25.11
CA LEU A 96 25.20 28.06 24.45
C LEU A 96 26.01 27.22 25.45
N TYR A 97 26.81 27.86 26.30
CA TYR A 97 27.65 27.20 27.29
C TYR A 97 26.82 26.30 28.21
N LYS A 98 25.70 26.82 28.74
CA LYS A 98 24.81 26.04 29.60
C LYS A 98 24.23 24.82 28.87
N ALA A 99 23.78 25.00 27.63
CA ALA A 99 23.19 23.92 26.84
C ALA A 99 24.22 22.84 26.44
N LEU A 100 25.49 23.20 26.25
CA LEU A 100 26.57 22.24 26.01
C LEU A 100 27.05 21.58 27.30
N TYR A 101 27.05 22.30 28.42
CA TYR A 101 27.45 21.76 29.72
C TYR A 101 26.46 20.70 30.25
N GLU A 102 25.16 20.89 29.99
CA GLU A 102 24.11 19.92 30.32
C GLU A 102 24.09 18.72 29.35
N ALA A 103 24.88 18.75 28.26
CA ALA A 103 24.88 17.69 27.27
C ALA A 103 25.61 16.43 27.76
N PRO A 104 24.98 15.25 27.69
CA PRO A 104 25.65 13.99 27.99
C PRO A 104 26.67 13.68 26.88
N ASP A 105 27.83 13.19 27.31
CA ASP A 105 28.94 12.82 26.43
C ASP A 105 28.50 11.71 25.45
N PRO A 106 28.61 11.93 24.12
CA PRO A 106 28.23 10.92 23.13
C PRO A 106 29.25 9.79 22.98
N VAL A 107 30.52 9.96 23.36
CA VAL A 107 31.59 8.98 23.08
C VAL A 107 31.30 7.61 23.72
N PRO A 108 30.92 7.50 25.01
CA PRO A 108 30.62 6.21 25.62
C PRO A 108 29.44 5.47 24.97
N ALA A 109 28.49 6.21 24.39
CA ALA A 109 27.35 5.63 23.68
C ALA A 109 27.74 5.10 22.30
N LEU A 110 28.65 5.78 21.61
CA LEU A 110 29.16 5.36 20.31
C LEU A 110 30.07 4.14 20.43
N ASP A 111 30.99 4.12 21.40
CA ASP A 111 31.86 2.97 21.68
C ASP A 111 31.03 1.72 22.02
N ALA A 112 29.97 1.90 22.80
CA ALA A 112 29.00 0.87 23.10
C ALA A 112 28.31 0.30 21.85
N VAL A 113 27.96 1.15 20.89
CA VAL A 113 27.36 0.73 19.61
C VAL A 113 28.39 0.00 18.75
N GLU A 114 29.63 0.49 18.70
CA GLU A 114 30.73 -0.13 17.95
C GLU A 114 31.06 -1.53 18.49
N GLN A 115 31.07 -1.70 19.81
CA GLN A 115 31.28 -3.01 20.45
C GLN A 115 30.15 -4.00 20.12
N VAL A 116 28.90 -3.52 20.02
CA VAL A 116 27.75 -4.36 19.63
C VAL A 116 27.79 -4.70 18.13
N LEU A 117 28.22 -3.77 17.28
CA LEU A 117 28.35 -4.02 15.84
C LEU A 117 29.50 -5.00 15.53
N SER A 118 30.64 -4.86 16.21
CA SER A 118 31.77 -5.76 16.06
C SER A 118 31.47 -7.17 16.56
N SER A 119 30.79 -7.32 17.70
CA SER A 119 30.32 -8.64 18.18
C SER A 119 29.26 -9.25 17.27
N ALA A 120 28.29 -8.48 16.78
CA ALA A 120 27.28 -8.98 15.83
C ALA A 120 27.89 -9.38 14.47
N LYS A 121 28.98 -8.73 14.05
CA LYS A 121 29.70 -9.09 12.82
C LYS A 121 30.46 -10.41 12.98
N ALA A 122 31.08 -10.64 14.14
CA ALA A 122 31.74 -11.91 14.45
C ALA A 122 30.76 -13.09 14.49
N GLU A 123 29.56 -12.93 15.05
CA GLU A 123 28.53 -13.98 15.06
C GLU A 123 27.96 -14.29 13.66
N ARG A 124 27.85 -13.28 12.77
CA ARG A 124 27.39 -13.49 11.39
C ARG A 124 28.39 -14.24 10.52
N ASP A 125 29.68 -13.97 10.67
CA ASP A 125 30.72 -14.65 9.90
C ASP A 125 30.84 -16.14 10.31
N ASP A 126 30.58 -16.46 11.57
CA ASP A 126 30.59 -17.84 12.08
C ASP A 126 29.34 -18.63 11.64
N SER A 127 28.15 -18.06 11.84
CA SER A 127 26.87 -18.70 11.46
C SER A 127 26.66 -18.83 9.94
N GLY A 128 26.99 -17.79 9.18
CA GLY A 128 26.91 -17.82 7.71
C GLY A 128 27.91 -18.78 7.08
N GLY A 129 29.07 -18.98 7.72
CA GLY A 129 30.07 -19.95 7.27
C GLY A 129 29.56 -21.39 7.34
N ASP A 130 28.79 -21.74 8.37
CA ASP A 130 28.29 -23.10 8.56
C ASP A 130 27.05 -23.41 7.72
N ASP A 131 26.15 -22.44 7.51
CA ASP A 131 25.02 -22.60 6.59
C ASP A 131 25.48 -22.77 5.14
N VAL A 132 26.51 -22.01 4.71
CA VAL A 132 27.10 -22.17 3.37
C VAL A 132 27.75 -23.55 3.20
N LYS A 133 28.42 -24.08 4.23
CA LYS A 133 28.98 -25.44 4.20
C LYS A 133 27.86 -26.49 4.12
N ARG A 134 26.78 -26.31 4.88
CA ARG A 134 25.63 -27.21 4.89
C ARG A 134 24.91 -27.24 3.54
N LEU A 135 24.61 -26.07 2.97
CA LEU A 135 23.98 -25.93 1.66
C LEU A 135 24.84 -26.53 0.55
N ARG A 136 26.17 -26.37 0.62
CA ARG A 136 27.10 -27.04 -0.31
C ARG A 136 27.06 -28.56 -0.19
N LYS A 137 26.93 -29.09 1.03
CA LYS A 137 26.81 -30.54 1.27
C LYS A 137 25.47 -31.09 0.77
N GLU A 138 24.39 -30.34 0.97
CA GLU A 138 23.05 -30.67 0.45
C GLU A 138 23.03 -30.63 -1.09
N LEU A 139 23.63 -29.62 -1.72
CA LEU A 139 23.81 -29.56 -3.18
C LEU A 139 24.59 -30.75 -3.73
N ALA A 140 25.72 -31.12 -3.09
CA ALA A 140 26.51 -32.28 -3.51
C ALA A 140 25.74 -33.60 -3.36
N ALA A 141 24.88 -33.72 -2.33
CA ALA A 141 24.00 -34.87 -2.16
C ALA A 141 22.94 -34.94 -3.27
N TYR A 142 22.29 -33.81 -3.59
CA TYR A 142 21.33 -33.75 -4.69
C TYR A 142 21.97 -34.05 -6.06
N GLU A 143 23.17 -33.54 -6.34
CA GLU A 143 23.89 -33.87 -7.58
C GLU A 143 24.18 -35.37 -7.71
N ALA A 144 24.54 -36.04 -6.61
CA ALA A 144 24.72 -37.48 -6.59
C ALA A 144 23.40 -38.24 -6.82
N GLU A 145 22.30 -37.80 -6.22
CA GLU A 145 20.97 -38.37 -6.44
C GLU A 145 20.52 -38.20 -7.90
N PHE A 146 20.71 -37.02 -8.49
CA PHE A 146 20.41 -36.78 -9.91
C PHE A 146 21.24 -37.68 -10.84
N ALA A 147 22.51 -37.94 -10.52
CA ALA A 147 23.32 -38.87 -11.28
C ALA A 147 22.77 -40.31 -11.23
N THR A 148 22.25 -40.73 -10.07
CA THR A 148 21.61 -42.06 -9.93
C THR A 148 20.28 -42.15 -10.68
N LEU A 149 19.43 -41.13 -10.60
CA LEU A 149 18.16 -41.06 -11.33
C LEU A 149 18.38 -41.12 -12.84
N LYS A 150 19.38 -40.39 -13.36
CA LYS A 150 19.73 -40.43 -14.78
C LYS A 150 20.16 -41.83 -15.25
N ASN A 151 20.80 -42.61 -14.38
CA ASN A 151 21.19 -43.99 -14.70
C ASN A 151 19.98 -44.95 -14.67
N GLN A 152 19.02 -44.68 -13.79
CA GLN A 152 17.73 -45.38 -13.77
C GLN A 152 16.91 -45.09 -15.03
N ASP A 153 16.86 -43.84 -15.50
CA ASP A 153 16.19 -43.48 -16.76
C ASP A 153 16.75 -44.23 -17.97
N ILE A 154 18.08 -44.40 -18.04
CA ILE A 154 18.72 -45.19 -19.11
C ILE A 154 18.25 -46.66 -19.04
N THR A 155 18.09 -47.19 -17.82
CA THR A 155 17.64 -48.57 -17.60
C THR A 155 16.17 -48.73 -17.98
N ILE A 156 15.31 -47.77 -17.61
CA ILE A 156 13.89 -47.75 -17.97
C ILE A 156 13.74 -47.72 -19.48
N ARG A 157 14.47 -46.84 -20.18
CA ARG A 157 14.41 -46.73 -21.64
C ARG A 157 14.81 -48.03 -22.35
N ASN A 158 15.77 -48.78 -21.80
CA ASN A 158 16.18 -50.07 -22.33
C ASN A 158 15.12 -51.16 -22.07
N LEU A 159 14.46 -51.14 -20.90
CA LEU A 159 13.35 -52.03 -20.59
C LEU A 159 12.11 -51.75 -21.46
N GLU A 160 11.78 -50.48 -21.67
CA GLU A 160 10.72 -50.03 -22.58
C GLU A 160 11.00 -50.48 -24.02
N GLY A 161 12.24 -50.32 -24.50
CA GLY A 161 12.64 -50.80 -25.83
C GLY A 161 12.51 -52.33 -25.98
N LYS A 162 12.76 -53.10 -24.91
CA LYS A 162 12.54 -54.56 -24.90
C LYS A 162 11.07 -54.94 -24.88
N LEU A 163 10.25 -54.22 -24.12
CA LEU A 163 8.79 -54.40 -24.12
C LEU A 163 8.21 -54.13 -25.50
N GLN A 164 8.59 -53.00 -26.11
CA GLN A 164 8.16 -52.65 -27.46
C GLN A 164 8.58 -53.71 -28.49
N ALA A 165 9.79 -54.24 -28.40
CA ALA A 165 10.24 -55.31 -29.30
C ALA A 165 9.47 -56.64 -29.09
N MET A 166 9.06 -56.94 -27.86
CA MET A 166 8.20 -58.10 -27.57
C MET A 166 6.79 -57.89 -28.10
N ASP A 167 6.22 -56.70 -27.91
CA ASP A 167 4.89 -56.33 -28.44
C ASP A 167 4.88 -56.40 -29.98
N ASP A 168 5.88 -55.82 -30.66
CA ASP A 168 6.04 -55.93 -32.12
C ASP A 168 6.13 -57.41 -32.58
N SER A 169 6.74 -58.27 -31.75
CA SER A 169 6.82 -59.70 -32.05
C SER A 169 5.48 -60.40 -31.86
N LEU A 170 4.69 -60.00 -30.87
CA LEU A 170 3.36 -60.54 -30.65
C LEU A 170 2.39 -60.09 -31.74
N ASP A 171 2.46 -58.82 -32.14
CA ASP A 171 1.63 -58.26 -33.23
C ASP A 171 1.91 -58.98 -34.54
N ARG A 172 3.19 -59.24 -34.87
CA ARG A 172 3.53 -60.05 -36.07
C ARG A 172 2.97 -61.46 -36.01
N LEU A 173 3.03 -62.10 -34.84
CA LEU A 173 2.46 -63.46 -34.68
C LEU A 173 0.93 -63.44 -34.82
N VAL A 174 0.27 -62.42 -34.27
CA VAL A 174 -1.18 -62.24 -34.40
C VAL A 174 -1.53 -61.98 -35.86
N ASP A 175 -0.81 -61.11 -36.56
CA ASP A 175 -0.99 -60.82 -37.99
C ASP A 175 -0.80 -62.07 -38.84
N ASP A 176 0.25 -62.86 -38.59
CA ASP A 176 0.48 -64.12 -39.30
C ASP A 176 -0.65 -65.13 -39.05
N GLN A 177 -1.14 -65.21 -37.81
CA GLN A 177 -2.26 -66.08 -37.43
C GLN A 177 -3.56 -65.62 -38.09
N VAL A 178 -3.85 -64.32 -38.11
CA VAL A 178 -5.03 -63.72 -38.74
C VAL A 178 -4.95 -63.91 -40.25
N GLN A 179 -3.80 -63.67 -40.88
CA GLN A 179 -3.60 -63.90 -42.31
C GLN A 179 -3.79 -65.38 -42.67
N ALA A 180 -3.28 -66.31 -41.87
CA ALA A 180 -3.51 -67.74 -42.07
C ALA A 180 -5.01 -68.08 -42.00
N ARG A 181 -5.72 -67.55 -41.00
CA ARG A 181 -7.17 -67.74 -40.85
C ARG A 181 -7.96 -67.09 -41.99
N CYS A 182 -7.57 -65.90 -42.45
CA CYS A 182 -8.19 -65.23 -43.59
C CYS A 182 -8.00 -66.06 -44.87
N ARG A 183 -6.81 -66.62 -45.10
CA ARG A 183 -6.55 -67.52 -46.25
C ARG A 183 -7.41 -68.79 -46.18
N ASP A 184 -7.55 -69.38 -44.99
CA ASP A 184 -8.43 -70.54 -44.78
C ASP A 184 -9.90 -70.19 -45.04
N ILE A 185 -10.36 -69.03 -44.53
CA ILE A 185 -11.72 -68.53 -44.74
C ILE A 185 -11.95 -68.23 -46.22
N GLU A 186 -11.04 -67.55 -46.91
CA GLU A 186 -11.12 -67.31 -48.35
C GLU A 186 -11.18 -68.61 -49.16
N ALA A 187 -10.41 -69.63 -48.79
CA ALA A 187 -10.48 -70.94 -49.42
C ALA A 187 -11.86 -71.60 -49.23
N THR A 188 -12.42 -71.53 -48.01
CA THR A 188 -13.77 -72.04 -47.73
C THR A 188 -14.87 -71.22 -48.41
N LEU A 189 -14.71 -69.91 -48.55
CA LEU A 189 -15.63 -69.03 -49.27
C LEU A 189 -15.56 -69.27 -50.77
N ARG A 190 -14.39 -69.44 -51.39
CA ARG A 190 -14.26 -69.82 -52.82
C ARG A 190 -14.92 -71.16 -53.13
N LEU A 191 -14.81 -72.14 -52.23
CA LEU A 191 -15.52 -73.42 -52.32
C LEU A 191 -17.05 -73.26 -52.19
N ARG A 192 -17.51 -72.23 -51.48
CA ARG A 192 -18.93 -71.90 -51.25
C ARG A 192 -19.51 -71.02 -52.37
N GLU A 193 -18.71 -70.14 -52.97
CA GLU A 193 -19.02 -69.30 -54.14
C GLU A 193 -19.21 -70.15 -55.41
N GLY A 194 -18.41 -71.20 -55.59
CA GLY A 194 -18.61 -72.19 -56.67
C GLY A 194 -19.92 -72.98 -56.60
N ARG A 195 -20.71 -72.81 -55.53
CA ARG A 195 -21.92 -73.60 -55.26
C ARG A 195 -23.20 -72.77 -55.12
N ARG A 196 -23.20 -71.45 -55.39
CA ARG A 196 -24.41 -70.62 -55.12
C ARG A 196 -24.70 -69.54 -56.16
N SER A 197 -25.79 -69.75 -56.89
CA SER A 197 -26.54 -68.78 -57.72
C SER A 197 -27.38 -67.82 -56.82
N PRO A 198 -28.06 -66.81 -57.38
CA PRO A 198 -27.96 -65.40 -57.01
C PRO A 198 -28.99 -65.00 -55.94
N HIS A 199 -28.57 -64.76 -54.69
CA HIS A 199 -29.48 -64.20 -53.68
C HIS A 199 -28.80 -63.33 -52.60
N VAL A 200 -27.57 -62.85 -52.81
CA VAL A 200 -26.83 -62.11 -51.76
C VAL A 200 -26.26 -60.80 -52.30
N HIS A 201 -27.08 -60.01 -52.98
CA HIS A 201 -26.69 -58.64 -53.36
C HIS A 201 -27.23 -57.57 -52.38
N VAL A 202 -28.14 -57.95 -51.46
CA VAL A 202 -28.83 -57.01 -50.57
C VAL A 202 -28.08 -56.77 -49.25
N VAL A 203 -27.22 -57.69 -48.79
CA VAL A 203 -26.56 -57.58 -47.47
C VAL A 203 -25.21 -56.84 -47.54
N LEU A 204 -24.52 -56.83 -48.68
CA LEU A 204 -23.20 -56.18 -48.82
C LEU A 204 -23.27 -54.65 -48.86
N ILE A 205 -24.38 -54.06 -49.32
CA ILE A 205 -24.54 -52.61 -49.47
C ILE A 205 -24.74 -51.93 -48.09
N THR A 206 -25.30 -52.65 -47.13
CA THR A 206 -25.58 -52.11 -45.78
C THR A 206 -24.36 -52.07 -44.85
N SER A 207 -23.35 -52.94 -45.04
CA SER A 207 -22.15 -52.95 -44.17
C SER A 207 -21.05 -51.99 -44.63
N ALA A 208 -20.98 -51.67 -45.93
CA ALA A 208 -20.00 -50.72 -46.45
C ALA A 208 -20.32 -49.25 -46.05
N SER A 209 -21.61 -48.91 -45.89
CA SER A 209 -22.01 -47.54 -45.53
C SER A 209 -21.76 -47.19 -44.05
N THR A 210 -21.59 -48.18 -43.16
CA THR A 210 -21.37 -47.93 -41.73
C THR A 210 -19.91 -47.66 -41.37
N GLU A 211 -18.95 -48.15 -42.15
CA GLU A 211 -17.52 -47.91 -41.92
C GLU A 211 -17.06 -46.51 -42.39
N ASP A 212 -17.57 -46.01 -43.52
CA ASP A 212 -17.27 -44.66 -44.01
C ASP A 212 -17.78 -43.55 -43.07
N ILE A 213 -18.90 -43.79 -42.39
CA ILE A 213 -19.44 -42.86 -41.38
C ILE A 213 -18.54 -42.83 -40.14
N ALA A 214 -18.02 -43.96 -39.68
CA ALA A 214 -17.12 -44.01 -38.52
C ALA A 214 -15.78 -43.29 -38.77
N LEU A 215 -15.23 -43.41 -39.98
CA LEU A 215 -13.96 -42.80 -40.37
C LEU A 215 -14.06 -41.27 -40.51
N THR A 216 -15.18 -40.78 -41.02
CA THR A 216 -15.47 -39.34 -41.09
C THR A 216 -15.71 -38.72 -39.72
N HIS A 217 -16.36 -39.44 -38.78
CA HIS A 217 -16.50 -39.00 -37.39
C HIS A 217 -15.14 -38.88 -36.68
N ALA A 218 -14.25 -39.86 -36.82
CA ALA A 218 -12.92 -39.82 -36.21
C ALA A 218 -12.05 -38.65 -36.72
N GLN A 219 -12.19 -38.29 -38.01
CA GLN A 219 -11.53 -37.11 -38.59
C GLN A 219 -12.10 -35.80 -38.07
N HIS A 220 -13.43 -35.71 -37.88
CA HIS A 220 -14.08 -34.54 -37.29
C HIS A 220 -13.66 -34.33 -35.83
N ASP A 221 -13.56 -35.40 -35.03
CA ASP A 221 -13.12 -35.32 -33.64
C ASP A 221 -11.68 -34.81 -33.53
N LYS A 222 -10.79 -35.25 -34.43
CA LYS A 222 -9.41 -34.76 -34.50
C LYS A 222 -9.33 -33.28 -34.86
N ASN A 223 -10.11 -32.83 -35.84
CA ASN A 223 -10.17 -31.42 -36.23
C ASN A 223 -10.74 -30.55 -35.09
N LEU A 224 -11.72 -31.07 -34.36
CA LEU A 224 -12.33 -30.37 -33.23
C LEU A 224 -11.38 -30.29 -32.02
N ALA A 225 -10.56 -31.32 -31.79
CA ALA A 225 -9.49 -31.30 -30.79
C ALA A 225 -8.40 -30.28 -31.15
N GLN A 226 -7.98 -30.23 -32.41
CA GLN A 226 -7.00 -29.24 -32.88
C GLN A 226 -7.53 -27.79 -32.71
N ALA A 227 -8.78 -27.53 -33.09
CA ALA A 227 -9.39 -26.22 -32.93
C ALA A 227 -9.52 -25.79 -31.45
N ARG A 228 -9.68 -26.75 -30.52
CA ARG A 228 -9.68 -26.47 -29.07
C ARG A 228 -8.28 -26.09 -28.57
N GLN A 229 -7.24 -26.78 -29.03
CA GLN A 229 -5.86 -26.49 -28.68
C GLN A 229 -5.43 -25.11 -29.21
N ASP A 230 -5.72 -24.80 -30.48
CA ASP A 230 -5.37 -23.51 -31.09
C ASP A 230 -6.07 -22.34 -30.35
N ARG A 231 -7.31 -22.56 -29.86
CA ARG A 231 -8.05 -21.59 -29.04
C ARG A 231 -7.40 -21.39 -27.67
N GLU A 232 -6.91 -22.45 -27.03
CA GLU A 232 -6.23 -22.37 -25.74
C GLU A 232 -4.88 -21.64 -25.87
N ASP A 233 -4.13 -21.92 -26.93
CA ASP A 233 -2.87 -21.22 -27.24
C ASP A 233 -3.12 -19.73 -27.52
N ALA A 234 -4.19 -19.38 -28.23
CA ALA A 234 -4.57 -17.98 -28.46
C ALA A 234 -4.98 -17.25 -27.17
N LEU A 235 -5.67 -17.94 -26.25
CA LEU A 235 -6.02 -17.37 -24.94
C LEU A 235 -4.77 -17.15 -24.08
N ALA A 236 -3.83 -18.09 -24.08
CA ALA A 236 -2.55 -17.94 -23.37
C ALA A 236 -1.73 -16.76 -23.90
N GLN A 237 -1.72 -16.55 -25.23
CA GLN A 237 -1.07 -15.39 -25.84
C GLN A 237 -1.74 -14.07 -25.46
N LEU A 238 -3.07 -14.01 -25.41
CA LEU A 238 -3.80 -12.82 -24.95
C LEU A 238 -3.51 -12.48 -23.48
N ASP A 239 -3.41 -13.49 -22.61
CA ASP A 239 -3.08 -13.28 -21.19
C ASP A 239 -1.62 -12.81 -21.02
N CYS A 240 -0.69 -13.31 -21.83
CA CYS A 240 0.68 -12.81 -21.87
C CYS A 240 0.72 -11.33 -22.29
N MET A 241 0.05 -10.97 -23.39
CA MET A 241 -0.01 -9.57 -23.86
C MET A 241 -0.68 -8.64 -22.86
N ARG A 242 -1.71 -9.10 -22.13
CA ARG A 242 -2.35 -8.33 -21.05
C ARG A 242 -1.38 -8.05 -19.91
N SER A 243 -0.59 -9.05 -19.51
CA SER A 243 0.44 -8.89 -18.47
C SER A 243 1.52 -7.89 -18.90
N GLU A 244 1.97 -7.97 -20.15
CA GLU A 244 2.95 -7.03 -20.72
C GLU A 244 2.40 -5.60 -20.82
N LEU A 245 1.15 -5.44 -21.26
CA LEU A 245 0.47 -4.13 -21.29
C LEU A 245 0.32 -3.54 -19.88
N PHE A 246 0.01 -4.36 -18.88
CA PHE A 246 -0.07 -3.91 -17.49
C PHE A 246 1.30 -3.45 -16.98
N ALA A 247 2.36 -4.22 -17.23
CA ALA A 247 3.72 -3.85 -16.85
C ALA A 247 4.18 -2.57 -17.57
N ALA A 248 3.86 -2.42 -18.86
CA ALA A 248 4.16 -1.21 -19.63
C ALA A 248 3.42 0.01 -19.08
N LYS A 249 2.14 -0.13 -18.72
CA LYS A 249 1.35 0.93 -18.09
C LYS A 249 1.93 1.33 -16.73
N GLN A 250 2.30 0.37 -15.90
CA GLN A 250 2.94 0.66 -14.60
C GLN A 250 4.26 1.43 -14.77
N ARG A 251 5.07 1.09 -15.77
CA ARG A 251 6.30 1.84 -16.09
C ARG A 251 6.00 3.25 -16.57
N HIS A 252 4.96 3.43 -17.40
CA HIS A 252 4.52 4.75 -17.86
C HIS A 252 4.06 5.63 -16.68
N ASP A 253 3.23 5.09 -15.80
CA ASP A 253 2.73 5.80 -14.62
C ASP A 253 3.88 6.19 -13.67
N HIS A 254 4.88 5.31 -13.52
CA HIS A 254 6.08 5.60 -12.73
C HIS A 254 6.91 6.74 -13.34
N LEU A 255 7.13 6.72 -14.66
CA LEU A 255 7.84 7.79 -15.37
C LEU A 255 7.08 9.11 -15.31
N GLN A 256 5.75 9.08 -15.43
CA GLN A 256 4.91 10.27 -15.32
C GLN A 256 4.99 10.88 -13.92
N SER A 257 4.97 10.05 -12.87
CA SER A 257 5.17 10.51 -11.48
C SER A 257 6.55 11.10 -11.25
N ALA A 258 7.61 10.49 -11.81
CA ALA A 258 8.97 11.02 -11.72
C ALA A 258 9.10 12.38 -12.42
N HIS A 259 8.54 12.50 -13.63
CA HIS A 259 8.51 13.76 -14.38
C HIS A 259 7.70 14.84 -13.65
N ALA A 260 6.58 14.49 -13.02
CA ALA A 260 5.82 15.42 -12.19
C ALA A 260 6.62 15.93 -10.98
N ALA A 261 7.42 15.06 -10.34
CA ALA A 261 8.29 15.45 -9.24
C ALA A 261 9.45 16.37 -9.72
N GLU A 262 10.05 16.06 -10.87
CA GLU A 262 11.15 16.85 -11.44
C GLU A 262 10.67 18.24 -11.89
N THR A 263 9.51 18.32 -12.55
CA THR A 263 8.89 19.60 -12.93
C THR A 263 8.53 20.46 -11.72
N GLN A 264 8.03 19.87 -10.64
CA GLN A 264 7.84 20.58 -9.37
C GLN A 264 9.17 21.08 -8.78
N GLY A 265 10.24 20.27 -8.87
CA GLY A 265 11.59 20.67 -8.49
C GLY A 265 12.08 21.89 -9.27
N PHE A 266 11.87 21.90 -10.59
CA PHE A 266 12.23 23.06 -11.43
C PHE A 266 11.42 24.31 -11.11
N VAL A 267 10.13 24.19 -10.80
CA VAL A 267 9.30 25.34 -10.39
C VAL A 267 9.83 25.96 -9.09
N LEU A 268 10.15 25.13 -8.10
CA LEU A 268 10.71 25.60 -6.83
C LEU A 268 12.08 26.27 -7.02
N GLU A 269 12.95 25.70 -7.86
CA GLU A 269 14.25 26.31 -8.16
C GLU A 269 14.11 27.61 -8.96
N MET A 270 13.14 27.69 -9.89
CA MET A 270 12.82 28.92 -10.60
C MET A 270 12.31 30.01 -9.64
N GLU A 271 11.47 29.65 -8.67
CA GLU A 271 11.01 30.58 -7.62
C GLU A 271 12.18 31.08 -6.77
N ARG A 272 13.10 30.19 -6.38
CA ARG A 272 14.32 30.54 -5.66
C ARG A 272 15.24 31.45 -6.47
N LEU A 273 15.42 31.19 -7.76
CA LEU A 273 16.20 32.08 -8.64
C LEU A 273 15.53 33.44 -8.76
N ARG A 274 14.19 33.49 -8.80
CA ARG A 274 13.44 34.74 -8.86
C ARG A 274 13.61 35.57 -7.58
N THR A 275 13.65 34.96 -6.39
CA THR A 275 13.92 35.70 -5.15
C THR A 275 15.33 36.29 -5.14
N VAL A 276 16.34 35.50 -5.52
CA VAL A 276 17.73 35.94 -5.64
C VAL A 276 17.89 37.05 -6.69
N GLN A 277 17.15 36.99 -7.80
CA GLN A 277 17.13 38.04 -8.83
C GLN A 277 16.59 39.37 -8.27
N VAL A 278 15.51 39.32 -7.48
CA VAL A 278 14.91 40.50 -6.84
C VAL A 278 15.85 41.10 -5.81
N GLU A 279 16.49 40.26 -4.98
CA GLU A 279 17.49 40.70 -4.03
C GLU A 279 18.68 41.39 -4.72
N ASN A 280 19.19 40.81 -5.82
CA ASN A 280 20.23 41.44 -6.63
C ASN A 280 19.80 42.78 -7.23
N GLN A 281 18.55 42.92 -7.69
CA GLN A 281 18.03 44.19 -8.18
C GLN A 281 17.94 45.25 -7.07
N VAL A 282 17.55 44.84 -5.86
CA VAL A 282 17.51 45.73 -4.69
C VAL A 282 18.93 46.17 -4.31
N LEU A 283 19.90 45.25 -4.30
CA LEU A 283 21.31 45.55 -4.04
C LEU A 283 21.89 46.49 -5.10
N LYS A 284 21.57 46.28 -6.39
CA LYS A 284 21.96 47.20 -7.47
C LYS A 284 21.38 48.60 -7.27
N ARG A 285 20.08 48.72 -6.95
CA ARG A 285 19.46 50.03 -6.65
C ARG A 285 20.10 50.72 -5.45
N LYS A 286 20.48 49.97 -4.42
CA LYS A 286 21.21 50.51 -3.26
C LYS A 286 22.59 51.02 -3.66
N LEU A 287 23.29 50.31 -4.54
CA LEU A 287 24.61 50.69 -5.06
C LEU A 287 24.53 51.95 -5.95
N ASP A 288 23.55 52.00 -6.86
CA ASP A 288 23.32 53.16 -7.73
C ASP A 288 22.94 54.41 -6.92
N ALA A 289 22.11 54.24 -5.87
CA ALA A 289 21.77 55.34 -4.96
C ALA A 289 23.01 55.90 -4.25
N THR A 290 23.97 55.06 -3.85
CA THR A 290 25.24 55.52 -3.28
C THR A 290 26.15 56.21 -4.30
N LEU A 291 26.13 55.77 -5.57
CA LEU A 291 26.95 56.34 -6.65
C LEU A 291 26.45 57.71 -7.14
N THR A 292 25.16 58.01 -7.01
CA THR A 292 24.56 59.30 -7.45
C THR A 292 24.77 60.49 -6.49
N THR A 293 25.51 60.32 -5.40
CA THR A 293 25.78 61.40 -4.43
C THR A 293 27.03 62.20 -4.87
N PRO A 294 26.93 63.49 -5.26
CA PRO A 294 28.08 64.22 -5.78
C PRO A 294 28.97 64.73 -4.64
N LEU A 295 30.25 64.39 -4.65
CA LEU A 295 31.28 65.01 -3.80
C LEU A 295 32.47 65.51 -4.60
N SER A 296 32.84 66.74 -4.24
CA SER A 296 33.89 67.63 -4.74
C SER A 296 35.31 67.03 -4.68
N PRO A 297 36.27 67.48 -5.52
CA PRO A 297 37.56 66.85 -5.66
C PRO A 297 38.58 67.38 -4.64
N THR A 298 39.39 66.52 -4.04
CA THR A 298 40.66 66.97 -3.43
C THR A 298 41.71 65.85 -3.37
N ALA A 299 42.76 66.05 -4.16
CA ALA A 299 44.14 65.57 -4.04
C ALA A 299 44.44 64.44 -3.03
N THR A 300 44.22 63.19 -3.45
CA THR A 300 44.94 61.98 -2.99
C THR A 300 44.98 60.90 -4.09
N THR A 301 44.73 61.31 -5.33
CA THR A 301 44.08 60.49 -6.36
C THR A 301 44.95 59.36 -6.92
N SER A 302 46.28 59.42 -6.90
CA SER A 302 47.08 58.46 -7.68
C SER A 302 47.15 57.03 -7.09
N THR A 303 47.15 56.85 -5.77
CA THR A 303 47.18 55.51 -5.15
C THR A 303 45.77 54.92 -4.99
N SER A 304 44.77 55.76 -4.67
CA SER A 304 43.37 55.34 -4.62
C SER A 304 42.77 55.09 -6.01
N SER A 305 43.24 55.77 -7.07
CA SER A 305 42.83 55.49 -8.46
C SER A 305 43.35 54.14 -8.90
N LEU A 306 44.62 53.81 -8.61
CA LEU A 306 45.19 52.52 -9.00
C LEU A 306 44.51 51.33 -8.31
N THR A 307 44.12 51.47 -7.04
CA THR A 307 43.37 50.43 -6.32
C THR A 307 41.95 50.28 -6.86
N LEU A 308 41.28 51.38 -7.20
CA LEU A 308 39.95 51.35 -7.81
C LEU A 308 40.00 50.81 -9.24
N GLU A 309 41.04 51.11 -10.01
CA GLU A 309 41.29 50.55 -11.34
C GLU A 309 41.56 49.04 -11.29
N LEU A 310 42.30 48.57 -10.28
CA LEU A 310 42.51 47.13 -10.06
C LEU A 310 41.20 46.42 -9.66
N GLU A 311 40.41 47.02 -8.77
CA GLU A 311 39.09 46.48 -8.40
C GLU A 311 38.12 46.49 -9.58
N LEU A 312 38.14 47.52 -10.42
CA LEU A 312 37.34 47.58 -11.64
C LEU A 312 37.77 46.47 -12.61
N ALA A 313 39.07 46.31 -12.84
CA ALA A 313 39.61 45.25 -13.70
C ALA A 313 39.30 43.84 -13.17
N GLN A 314 39.28 43.65 -11.85
CA GLN A 314 38.86 42.39 -11.23
C GLN A 314 37.36 42.16 -11.43
N LYS A 315 36.51 43.17 -11.24
CA LYS A 315 35.07 43.04 -11.47
C LYS A 315 34.72 42.87 -12.95
N ASP A 316 35.49 43.47 -13.86
CA ASP A 316 35.34 43.24 -15.30
C ASP A 316 35.78 41.82 -15.69
N ALA A 317 36.84 41.29 -15.08
CA ALA A 317 37.25 39.90 -15.26
C ALA A 317 36.19 38.91 -14.73
N ASP A 318 35.61 39.19 -13.57
CA ASP A 318 34.52 38.40 -12.97
C ASP A 318 33.23 38.47 -13.82
N LEU A 319 32.88 39.65 -14.35
CA LEU A 319 31.76 39.83 -15.26
C LEU A 319 31.97 39.03 -16.56
N MET A 320 33.18 39.07 -17.12
CA MET A 320 33.51 38.30 -18.33
C MET A 320 33.51 36.79 -18.06
N ALA A 321 33.89 36.36 -16.85
CA ALA A 321 33.79 34.96 -16.45
C ALA A 321 32.33 34.52 -16.28
N ALA A 322 31.50 35.35 -15.64
CA ALA A 322 30.06 35.10 -15.49
C ALA A 322 29.32 35.09 -16.84
N GLN A 323 29.70 35.98 -17.77
CA GLN A 323 29.15 35.98 -19.13
C GLN A 323 29.52 34.72 -19.91
N ARG A 324 30.77 34.23 -19.78
CA ARG A 324 31.19 32.96 -20.39
C ARG A 324 30.45 31.76 -19.80
N ALA A 325 30.25 31.74 -18.47
CA ALA A 325 29.47 30.70 -17.81
C ALA A 325 27.99 30.72 -18.24
N LEU A 326 27.39 31.91 -18.39
CA LEU A 326 26.04 32.07 -18.89
C LEU A 326 25.89 31.58 -20.34
N HIS A 327 26.85 31.93 -21.21
CA HIS A 327 26.85 31.46 -22.60
C HIS A 327 26.97 29.94 -22.68
N HIS A 328 27.86 29.34 -21.89
CA HIS A 328 28.00 27.89 -21.83
C HIS A 328 26.72 27.21 -21.30
N ALA A 329 26.07 27.78 -20.28
CA ALA A 329 24.79 27.30 -19.78
C ALA A 329 23.69 27.40 -20.85
N GLN A 330 23.63 28.51 -21.60
CA GLN A 330 22.70 28.70 -22.72
C GLN A 330 22.93 27.69 -23.85
N GLU A 331 24.18 27.43 -24.24
CA GLU A 331 24.52 26.42 -25.24
C GLU A 331 24.13 25.01 -24.78
N SER A 332 24.38 24.66 -23.51
CA SER A 332 23.99 23.37 -22.96
C SER A 332 22.46 23.19 -22.92
N HIS A 333 21.71 24.25 -22.61
CA HIS A 333 20.25 24.23 -22.65
C HIS A 333 19.73 24.08 -24.07
N ALA A 334 20.31 24.79 -25.04
CA ALA A 334 19.94 24.68 -26.45
C ALA A 334 20.23 23.28 -27.02
N GLN A 335 21.37 22.68 -26.66
CA GLN A 335 21.70 21.30 -27.05
C GLN A 335 20.71 20.30 -26.45
N LEU A 336 20.38 20.44 -25.16
CA LEU A 336 19.41 19.57 -24.52
C LEU A 336 18.01 19.73 -25.14
N GLN A 337 17.58 20.97 -25.41
CA GLN A 337 16.33 21.25 -26.10
C GLN A 337 16.30 20.61 -27.49
N GLN A 338 17.40 20.70 -28.26
CA GLN A 338 17.51 20.07 -29.56
C GLN A 338 17.41 18.54 -29.45
N GLN A 339 18.08 17.91 -28.48
CA GLN A 339 17.99 16.46 -28.23
C GLN A 339 16.56 16.02 -27.87
N TRP A 340 15.83 16.80 -27.07
CA TRP A 340 14.44 16.48 -26.76
C TRP A 340 13.53 16.65 -27.98
N THR A 341 13.70 17.71 -28.76
CA THR A 341 12.89 17.90 -29.98
C THR A 341 13.10 16.80 -31.01
N THR A 342 14.33 16.31 -31.20
CA THR A 342 14.60 15.18 -32.12
C THR A 342 14.03 13.87 -31.57
N ARG A 343 14.08 13.67 -30.24
CA ARG A 343 13.49 12.48 -29.62
C ARG A 343 11.97 12.45 -29.74
N VAL A 344 11.30 13.59 -29.52
CA VAL A 344 9.85 13.73 -29.70
C VAL A 344 9.46 13.48 -31.15
N ALA A 345 10.16 14.11 -32.11
CA ALA A 345 9.91 13.88 -33.54
C ALA A 345 10.09 12.40 -33.95
N GLY A 346 11.09 11.70 -33.37
CA GLY A 346 11.30 10.27 -33.59
C GLY A 346 10.14 9.42 -33.06
N LEU A 347 9.65 9.71 -31.85
CA LEU A 347 8.51 9.00 -31.26
C LEU A 347 7.21 9.28 -32.03
N GLU A 348 7.01 10.49 -32.54
CA GLU A 348 5.86 10.82 -33.39
C GLU A 348 5.89 10.04 -34.71
N ALA A 349 7.07 9.85 -35.32
CA ALA A 349 7.22 9.05 -36.53
C ALA A 349 6.97 7.55 -36.27
N GLU A 350 7.43 7.01 -35.13
CA GLU A 350 7.15 5.63 -34.70
C GLU A 350 5.65 5.43 -34.43
N LEU A 351 4.97 6.39 -33.80
CA LEU A 351 3.53 6.35 -33.59
C LEU A 351 2.75 6.39 -34.91
N ALA A 352 3.20 7.20 -35.86
CA ALA A 352 2.58 7.29 -37.19
C ALA A 352 2.72 5.99 -37.98
N SER A 353 3.88 5.33 -37.93
CA SER A 353 4.09 4.05 -38.59
C SER A 353 3.29 2.91 -37.94
N ALA A 354 3.18 2.91 -36.60
CA ALA A 354 2.34 1.96 -35.87
C ALA A 354 0.85 2.12 -36.21
N ARG A 355 0.37 3.37 -36.35
CA ARG A 355 -1.01 3.64 -36.80
C ARG A 355 -1.25 3.16 -38.23
N ALA A 356 -0.33 3.42 -39.15
CA ALA A 356 -0.43 2.93 -40.53
C ALA A 356 -0.47 1.40 -40.61
N ALA A 357 0.32 0.71 -39.77
CA ALA A 357 0.29 -0.75 -39.68
C ALA A 357 -1.04 -1.28 -39.10
N ALA A 358 -1.61 -0.59 -38.11
CA ALA A 358 -2.91 -0.93 -37.54
C ALA A 358 -4.05 -0.74 -38.57
N ASP A 359 -4.02 0.36 -39.34
CA ASP A 359 -5.00 0.64 -40.39
C ASP A 359 -4.94 -0.42 -41.50
N GLU A 360 -3.74 -0.87 -41.90
CA GLU A 360 -3.58 -1.94 -42.90
C GLU A 360 -4.09 -3.29 -42.38
N LEU A 361 -3.81 -3.65 -41.13
CA LEU A 361 -4.37 -4.85 -40.51
C LEU A 361 -5.90 -4.78 -40.42
N GLN A 362 -6.45 -3.61 -40.09
CA GLN A 362 -7.90 -3.41 -40.04
C GLN A 362 -8.52 -3.52 -41.45
N ARG A 363 -7.84 -3.04 -42.48
CA ARG A 363 -8.23 -3.20 -43.89
C ARG A 363 -8.24 -4.68 -44.30
N GLN A 364 -7.20 -5.44 -43.93
CA GLN A 364 -7.12 -6.89 -44.20
C GLN A 364 -8.23 -7.68 -43.50
N VAL A 365 -8.57 -7.31 -42.25
CA VAL A 365 -9.70 -7.92 -41.52
C VAL A 365 -11.03 -7.59 -42.19
N GLN A 366 -11.20 -6.37 -42.69
CA GLN A 366 -12.42 -5.97 -43.41
C GLN A 366 -12.54 -6.68 -44.77
N GLU A 367 -11.46 -6.80 -45.53
CA GLU A 367 -11.43 -7.58 -46.77
C GLU A 367 -11.73 -9.07 -46.53
N GLN A 368 -11.21 -9.66 -45.43
CA GLN A 368 -11.53 -11.03 -45.04
C GLN A 368 -13.01 -11.20 -44.64
N ARG A 369 -13.64 -10.17 -44.06
CA ARG A 369 -15.07 -10.16 -43.74
C ARG A 369 -15.96 -10.02 -44.98
N GLU A 370 -15.55 -9.23 -45.95
CA GLU A 370 -16.30 -9.02 -47.20
C GLU A 370 -16.13 -10.17 -48.19
N ALA A 371 -15.01 -10.91 -48.13
CA ALA A 371 -14.74 -12.07 -48.98
C ALA A 371 -15.50 -13.36 -48.58
N GLN A 372 -16.22 -13.38 -47.45
CA GLN A 372 -17.05 -14.53 -47.06
C GLN A 372 -18.49 -14.36 -47.59
N PRO A 373 -18.98 -15.22 -48.51
CA PRO A 373 -20.33 -15.12 -49.05
C PRO A 373 -21.39 -15.41 -47.97
N THR A 374 -22.42 -14.56 -47.97
CA THR A 374 -23.49 -14.35 -46.98
C THR A 374 -24.45 -15.52 -46.68
N SER A 375 -24.11 -16.77 -47.00
CA SER A 375 -25.03 -17.91 -46.84
C SER A 375 -24.98 -18.63 -45.48
N CYS A 376 -24.04 -18.28 -44.58
CA CYS A 376 -23.82 -19.04 -43.32
C CYS A 376 -24.35 -18.36 -42.04
N MET A 377 -24.98 -17.17 -42.13
CA MET A 377 -25.31 -16.34 -40.95
C MET A 377 -26.55 -16.75 -40.15
N GLN A 378 -27.20 -17.90 -40.43
CA GLN A 378 -28.37 -18.34 -39.65
C GLN A 378 -28.03 -19.34 -38.53
N SER A 379 -27.00 -20.18 -38.67
CA SER A 379 -26.62 -21.17 -37.64
C SER A 379 -26.04 -20.57 -36.35
N PRO A 380 -25.06 -19.64 -36.37
CA PRO A 380 -24.41 -19.21 -35.12
C PRO A 380 -25.31 -18.32 -34.23
N ARG A 381 -26.40 -17.76 -34.77
CA ARG A 381 -27.37 -16.98 -33.99
C ARG A 381 -28.30 -17.89 -33.17
N HIS A 382 -28.66 -19.07 -33.70
CA HIS A 382 -29.45 -20.06 -32.96
C HIS A 382 -28.64 -20.68 -31.80
N ASP A 383 -27.37 -20.99 -32.03
CA ASP A 383 -26.48 -21.53 -30.99
C ASP A 383 -26.21 -20.50 -29.87
N ALA A 384 -26.06 -19.22 -30.23
CA ALA A 384 -25.93 -18.13 -29.26
C ALA A 384 -27.22 -17.91 -28.42
N THR A 385 -28.41 -18.08 -29.02
CA THR A 385 -29.68 -17.99 -28.28
C THR A 385 -29.92 -19.20 -27.38
N GLN A 386 -29.52 -20.41 -27.80
CA GLN A 386 -29.61 -21.61 -26.97
C GLN A 386 -28.65 -21.56 -25.78
N THR A 387 -27.43 -21.05 -25.98
CA THR A 387 -26.46 -20.84 -24.88
C THR A 387 -26.91 -19.76 -23.90
N ALA A 388 -27.52 -18.66 -24.36
CA ALA A 388 -28.12 -17.65 -23.49
C ALA A 388 -29.30 -18.21 -22.66
N ALA A 389 -30.16 -19.04 -23.27
CA ALA A 389 -31.27 -19.69 -22.59
C ALA A 389 -30.79 -20.73 -21.55
N ALA A 390 -29.75 -21.50 -21.88
CA ALA A 390 -29.13 -22.46 -20.95
C ALA A 390 -28.50 -21.76 -19.74
N LEU A 391 -27.75 -20.66 -19.96
CA LEU A 391 -27.17 -19.85 -18.89
C LEU A 391 -28.24 -19.18 -18.01
N ALA A 392 -29.37 -18.77 -18.58
CA ALA A 392 -30.50 -18.22 -17.82
C ALA A 392 -31.19 -19.30 -16.94
N GLN A 393 -31.31 -20.53 -17.43
CA GLN A 393 -31.82 -21.66 -16.64
C GLN A 393 -30.84 -22.03 -15.51
N GLU A 394 -29.54 -22.02 -15.76
CA GLU A 394 -28.51 -22.26 -14.76
C GLU A 394 -28.49 -21.18 -13.66
N LEU A 395 -28.63 -19.91 -14.04
CA LEU A 395 -28.80 -18.80 -13.10
C LEU A 395 -30.05 -18.97 -12.21
N ALA A 396 -31.18 -19.38 -12.79
CA ALA A 396 -32.41 -19.62 -12.04
C ALA A 396 -32.28 -20.79 -11.05
N ALA A 397 -31.60 -21.87 -11.45
CA ALA A 397 -31.32 -23.02 -10.58
C ALA A 397 -30.39 -22.65 -9.42
N MET A 398 -29.31 -21.92 -9.69
CA MET A 398 -28.40 -21.41 -8.66
C MET A 398 -29.07 -20.42 -7.72
N GLN A 399 -30.00 -19.61 -8.23
CA GLN A 399 -30.79 -18.69 -7.43
C GLN A 399 -31.71 -19.44 -6.45
N GLN A 400 -32.37 -20.51 -6.90
CA GLN A 400 -33.19 -21.35 -6.04
C GLN A 400 -32.35 -22.04 -4.96
N GLN A 401 -31.15 -22.52 -5.31
CA GLN A 401 -30.21 -23.08 -4.36
C GLN A 401 -29.73 -22.05 -3.33
N TRP A 402 -29.45 -20.81 -3.75
CA TRP A 402 -29.07 -19.72 -2.83
C TRP A 402 -30.18 -19.43 -1.82
N GLN A 403 -31.43 -19.35 -2.26
CA GLN A 403 -32.58 -19.11 -1.37
C GLN A 403 -32.77 -20.24 -0.35
N GLN A 404 -32.63 -21.50 -0.77
CA GLN A 404 -32.71 -22.66 0.13
C GLN A 404 -31.58 -22.62 1.18
N LEU A 405 -30.36 -22.31 0.77
CA LEU A 405 -29.19 -22.26 1.65
C LEU A 405 -29.27 -21.06 2.61
N HIS A 406 -29.86 -19.94 2.17
CA HIS A 406 -30.09 -18.76 3.01
C HIS A 406 -31.16 -19.03 4.08
N ALA A 407 -32.24 -19.72 3.74
CA ALA A 407 -33.26 -20.15 4.68
C ALA A 407 -32.70 -21.14 5.72
N ALA A 408 -31.90 -22.12 5.28
CA ALA A 408 -31.22 -23.07 6.16
C ALA A 408 -30.24 -22.38 7.12
N HIS A 409 -29.48 -21.39 6.63
CA HIS A 409 -28.60 -20.58 7.47
C HIS A 409 -29.37 -19.80 8.54
N GLY A 410 -30.53 -19.22 8.20
CA GLY A 410 -31.40 -18.53 9.16
C GLY A 410 -31.94 -19.46 10.26
N GLN A 411 -32.33 -20.68 9.89
CA GLN A 411 -32.80 -21.69 10.85
C GLN A 411 -31.68 -22.15 11.80
N LEU A 412 -30.49 -22.42 11.27
CA LEU A 412 -29.34 -22.82 12.09
C LEU A 412 -28.89 -21.69 13.05
N ALA A 413 -28.97 -20.43 12.62
CA ALA A 413 -28.69 -19.28 13.47
C ALA A 413 -29.69 -19.15 14.62
N ALA A 414 -30.98 -19.36 14.36
CA ALA A 414 -32.01 -19.35 15.40
C ALA A 414 -31.81 -20.51 16.41
N GLN A 415 -31.41 -21.68 15.92
CA GLN A 415 -31.12 -22.84 16.77
C GLN A 415 -29.88 -22.59 17.66
N ALA A 416 -28.80 -22.03 17.12
CA ALA A 416 -27.61 -21.68 17.90
C ALA A 416 -27.93 -20.65 19.00
N HIS A 417 -28.72 -19.61 18.70
CA HIS A 417 -29.16 -18.64 19.71
C HIS A 417 -30.04 -19.24 20.81
N ALA A 418 -30.90 -20.21 20.48
CA ALA A 418 -31.71 -20.92 21.48
C ALA A 418 -30.84 -21.84 22.36
N GLN A 419 -29.81 -22.48 21.79
CA GLN A 419 -28.84 -23.29 22.54
C GLN A 419 -27.97 -22.43 23.47
N ASP A 420 -27.52 -21.26 23.02
CA ASP A 420 -26.81 -20.27 23.85
C ASP A 420 -27.62 -19.87 25.09
N ALA A 421 -28.92 -19.57 24.91
CA ALA A 421 -29.80 -19.23 26.03
C ALA A 421 -29.97 -20.39 27.03
N THR A 422 -30.00 -21.63 26.52
CA THR A 422 -30.11 -22.84 27.35
C THR A 422 -28.82 -23.10 28.14
N ILE A 423 -27.66 -22.94 27.50
CA ILE A 423 -26.34 -23.05 28.15
C ILE A 423 -26.18 -21.96 29.23
N ALA A 424 -26.59 -20.72 28.95
CA ALA A 424 -26.57 -19.64 29.93
C ALA A 424 -27.43 -19.95 31.16
N HIS A 425 -28.62 -20.53 30.97
CA HIS A 425 -29.48 -20.96 32.07
C HIS A 425 -28.83 -22.10 32.89
N GLN A 426 -28.25 -23.11 32.23
CA GLN A 426 -27.56 -24.21 32.91
C GLN A 426 -26.32 -23.74 33.68
N ARG A 427 -25.54 -22.79 33.15
CA ARG A 427 -24.42 -22.15 33.88
C ARG A 427 -24.89 -21.44 35.14
N ALA A 428 -26.01 -20.72 35.08
CA ALA A 428 -26.59 -20.05 36.24
C ALA A 428 -27.04 -21.05 37.33
N VAL A 429 -27.65 -22.17 36.93
CA VAL A 429 -28.04 -23.25 37.87
C VAL A 429 -26.81 -23.91 38.50
N ILE A 430 -25.74 -24.17 37.73
CA ILE A 430 -24.49 -24.70 38.27
C ILE A 430 -23.88 -23.72 39.29
N ALA A 431 -23.86 -22.43 38.99
CA ALA A 431 -23.35 -21.41 39.91
C ALA A 431 -24.18 -21.32 41.21
N GLN A 432 -25.50 -21.50 41.14
CA GLN A 432 -26.36 -21.58 42.33
C GLN A 432 -26.08 -22.84 43.16
N LEU A 433 -25.85 -23.98 42.51
CA LEU A 433 -25.49 -25.24 43.19
C LEU A 433 -24.09 -25.19 43.81
N GLU A 434 -23.15 -24.48 43.20
CA GLU A 434 -21.81 -24.24 43.76
C GLU A 434 -21.86 -23.29 44.96
N ALA A 435 -22.57 -22.18 44.85
CA ALA A 435 -22.79 -21.26 45.98
C ALA A 435 -23.50 -21.94 47.17
N SER A 436 -24.42 -22.88 46.90
CA SER A 436 -25.09 -23.67 47.94
C SER A 436 -24.20 -24.78 48.53
N LEU A 437 -23.14 -25.18 47.84
CA LEU A 437 -22.14 -26.15 48.33
C LEU A 437 -21.03 -25.48 49.16
N ASP A 438 -20.75 -24.19 48.90
CA ASP A 438 -19.69 -23.41 49.56
C ASP A 438 -20.15 -22.70 50.86
N ASP A 439 -21.45 -22.72 51.17
CA ASP A 439 -22.02 -22.17 52.41
C ASP A 439 -21.77 -23.13 53.60
N GLU A 440 -20.50 -23.29 53.98
CA GLU A 440 -20.07 -23.93 55.24
C GLU A 440 -20.16 -22.89 56.38
N PRO A 441 -20.95 -23.12 57.44
CA PRO A 441 -21.05 -22.16 58.54
C PRO A 441 -19.76 -22.13 59.39
N PRO A 442 -19.31 -20.96 59.87
CA PRO A 442 -18.12 -20.90 60.70
C PRO A 442 -18.40 -21.48 62.09
N ASN A 443 -17.82 -22.64 62.36
CA ASN A 443 -17.19 -23.02 63.63
C ASN A 443 -17.98 -22.72 64.93
N HIS A 444 -18.76 -23.69 65.44
CA HIS A 444 -19.09 -23.74 66.87
C HIS A 444 -19.26 -25.18 67.41
N SER A 445 -18.21 -25.64 68.10
CA SER A 445 -18.21 -26.23 69.45
C SER A 445 -19.41 -27.07 69.94
N ASN A 446 -19.12 -28.35 70.23
CA ASN A 446 -19.68 -29.21 71.28
C ASN A 446 -21.19 -29.48 71.31
N ASN A 447 -21.63 -30.57 70.66
CA ASN A 447 -22.71 -31.45 71.17
C ASN A 447 -22.66 -32.85 70.51
N ILE A 448 -21.98 -33.79 71.17
CA ILE A 448 -21.58 -35.13 70.67
C ILE A 448 -22.74 -36.14 70.48
N LEU A 449 -24.00 -35.79 70.74
CA LEU A 449 -25.10 -36.79 70.73
C LEU A 449 -26.28 -36.48 69.77
N GLY A 450 -26.23 -35.34 69.05
CA GLY A 450 -27.18 -35.03 67.97
C GLY A 450 -26.59 -35.12 66.56
N ASP A 451 -25.27 -35.27 66.48
CA ASP A 451 -24.44 -35.09 65.29
C ASP A 451 -24.48 -36.30 64.34
N VAL A 452 -24.46 -37.53 64.89
CA VAL A 452 -24.27 -38.76 64.10
C VAL A 452 -25.43 -39.08 63.13
N LEU A 453 -26.65 -38.60 63.37
CA LEU A 453 -27.83 -38.90 62.55
C LEU A 453 -28.22 -37.78 61.57
N VAL A 454 -27.77 -36.54 61.81
CA VAL A 454 -27.99 -35.39 60.93
C VAL A 454 -26.87 -35.31 59.89
N ASP A 455 -25.63 -35.56 60.33
CA ASP A 455 -24.44 -35.55 59.49
C ASP A 455 -24.47 -36.65 58.40
N GLU A 456 -25.07 -37.81 58.65
CA GLU A 456 -25.21 -38.88 57.62
C GLU A 456 -26.23 -38.55 56.51
N ARG A 457 -27.24 -37.72 56.80
CA ARG A 457 -28.24 -37.28 55.81
C ARG A 457 -27.72 -36.09 55.01
N ASP A 458 -27.06 -35.17 55.69
CA ASP A 458 -26.50 -33.96 55.08
C ASP A 458 -25.28 -34.31 54.20
N THR A 459 -24.42 -35.25 54.62
CA THR A 459 -23.35 -35.81 53.76
C THR A 459 -23.89 -36.55 52.53
N LYS A 460 -24.98 -37.31 52.67
CA LYS A 460 -25.66 -37.96 51.53
C LYS A 460 -26.25 -36.91 50.58
N LEU A 461 -26.92 -35.88 51.10
CA LEU A 461 -27.48 -34.80 50.30
C LEU A 461 -26.39 -34.03 49.54
N LEU A 462 -25.29 -33.67 50.21
CA LEU A 462 -24.13 -33.01 49.60
C LEU A 462 -23.48 -33.90 48.53
N SER A 463 -23.39 -35.22 48.75
CA SER A 463 -22.88 -36.15 47.73
C SER A 463 -23.79 -36.23 46.49
N ILE A 464 -25.11 -36.18 46.69
CA ILE A 464 -26.09 -36.17 45.61
C ILE A 464 -26.05 -34.84 44.85
N MET A 465 -25.96 -33.71 45.55
CA MET A 465 -25.81 -32.38 44.93
C MET A 465 -24.50 -32.26 44.16
N ARG A 466 -23.40 -32.79 44.69
CA ARG A 466 -22.11 -32.88 44.00
C ARG A 466 -22.22 -33.73 42.72
N GLN A 467 -22.88 -34.88 42.80
CA GLN A 467 -23.11 -35.74 41.64
C GLN A 467 -24.05 -35.09 40.60
N GLN A 468 -25.08 -34.36 41.03
CA GLN A 468 -25.97 -33.62 40.15
C GLN A 468 -25.24 -32.46 39.46
N ARG A 469 -24.43 -31.70 40.19
CA ARG A 469 -23.56 -30.66 39.65
C ARG A 469 -22.58 -31.23 38.62
N ASP A 470 -21.90 -32.32 38.95
CA ASP A 470 -20.91 -32.93 38.06
C ASP A 470 -21.56 -33.48 36.77
N ARG A 471 -22.77 -34.05 36.88
CA ARG A 471 -23.57 -34.45 35.70
C ARG A 471 -24.04 -33.26 34.87
N LEU A 472 -24.42 -32.14 35.50
CA LEU A 472 -24.81 -30.92 34.79
C LEU A 472 -23.62 -30.27 34.10
N LYS A 473 -22.43 -30.28 34.71
CA LYS A 473 -21.18 -29.82 34.08
C LYS A 473 -20.80 -30.64 32.86
N GLU A 474 -20.94 -31.96 32.91
CA GLU A 474 -20.66 -32.82 31.75
C GLU A 474 -21.66 -32.56 30.62
N LYS A 475 -22.96 -32.44 30.93
CA LYS A 475 -23.97 -32.06 29.93
C LYS A 475 -23.74 -30.66 29.36
N LEU A 476 -23.29 -29.71 30.18
CA LEU A 476 -22.95 -28.37 29.74
C LEU A 476 -21.78 -28.41 28.73
N LYS A 477 -20.75 -29.20 29.03
CA LYS A 477 -19.59 -29.38 28.15
C LYS A 477 -19.97 -30.02 26.82
N GLU A 478 -20.87 -30.99 26.83
CA GLU A 478 -21.42 -31.61 25.62
C GLU A 478 -22.24 -30.61 24.79
N MET A 479 -23.17 -29.87 25.42
CA MET A 479 -23.97 -28.83 24.77
C MET A 479 -23.12 -27.68 24.22
N GLU A 480 -22.07 -27.28 24.94
CA GLU A 480 -21.08 -26.30 24.46
C GLU A 480 -20.33 -26.85 23.24
N GLY A 481 -19.97 -28.13 23.23
CA GLY A 481 -19.38 -28.79 22.06
C GLY A 481 -20.30 -28.75 20.83
N GLU A 482 -21.58 -29.08 21.01
CA GLU A 482 -22.59 -29.02 19.94
C GLU A 482 -22.79 -27.59 19.41
N LEU A 483 -22.81 -26.59 20.29
CA LEU A 483 -22.90 -25.18 19.92
C LEU A 483 -21.68 -24.73 19.09
N HIS A 484 -20.46 -25.11 19.48
CA HIS A 484 -19.26 -24.82 18.69
C HIS A 484 -19.33 -25.47 17.31
N GLY A 485 -19.83 -26.71 17.23
CA GLY A 485 -20.10 -27.40 15.96
C GLY A 485 -21.13 -26.67 15.09
N ALA A 486 -22.24 -26.20 15.68
CA ALA A 486 -23.26 -25.42 15.00
C ALA A 486 -22.73 -24.06 14.50
N HIS A 487 -21.87 -23.39 15.28
CA HIS A 487 -21.19 -22.17 14.88
C HIS A 487 -20.21 -22.39 13.72
N ALA A 488 -19.45 -23.49 13.73
CA ALA A 488 -18.58 -23.85 12.61
C ALA A 488 -19.40 -24.12 11.32
N ALA A 489 -20.51 -24.86 11.43
CA ALA A 489 -21.42 -25.10 10.31
C ALA A 489 -22.06 -23.80 9.79
N LYS A 490 -22.44 -22.88 10.68
CA LYS A 490 -22.94 -21.55 10.31
C LYS A 490 -21.90 -20.73 9.53
N GLN A 491 -20.64 -20.76 9.97
CA GLN A 491 -19.54 -20.09 9.26
C GLN A 491 -19.31 -20.71 7.87
N GLN A 492 -19.37 -22.03 7.75
CA GLN A 492 -19.24 -22.72 6.46
C GLN A 492 -20.39 -22.37 5.50
N LEU A 493 -21.63 -22.34 5.98
CA LEU A 493 -22.80 -21.91 5.19
C LEU A 493 -22.70 -20.44 4.78
N THR A 494 -22.20 -19.57 5.67
CA THR A 494 -21.95 -18.15 5.34
C THR A 494 -20.92 -18.00 4.23
N ALA A 495 -19.83 -18.78 4.28
CA ALA A 495 -18.82 -18.80 3.23
C ALA A 495 -19.41 -19.28 1.89
N ARG A 496 -20.22 -20.35 1.91
CA ARG A 496 -20.88 -20.86 0.70
C ARG A 496 -21.89 -19.87 0.12
N LEU A 497 -22.64 -19.13 0.95
CA LEU A 497 -23.55 -18.08 0.49
C LEU A 497 -22.81 -16.93 -0.22
N LYS A 498 -21.67 -16.50 0.33
CA LYS A 498 -20.82 -15.47 -0.30
C LYS A 498 -20.22 -15.95 -1.62
N GLN A 499 -19.82 -17.21 -1.68
CA GLN A 499 -19.31 -17.82 -2.90
C GLN A 499 -20.40 -17.87 -3.99
N LEU A 500 -21.59 -18.37 -3.65
CA LEU A 500 -22.73 -18.40 -4.58
C LEU A 500 -23.17 -17.00 -5.02
N GLU A 501 -23.08 -15.99 -4.14
CA GLU A 501 -23.35 -14.58 -4.49
C GLU A 501 -22.36 -14.06 -5.52
N HIS A 502 -21.07 -14.41 -5.41
CA HIS A 502 -20.06 -14.05 -6.40
C HIS A 502 -20.28 -14.76 -7.74
N GLU A 503 -20.53 -16.07 -7.71
CA GLU A 503 -20.81 -16.88 -8.89
C GLU A 503 -22.08 -16.40 -9.62
N ASN A 504 -23.11 -16.00 -8.89
CA ASN A 504 -24.33 -15.40 -9.46
C ASN A 504 -24.07 -14.05 -10.15
N VAL A 505 -23.23 -13.18 -9.56
CA VAL A 505 -22.87 -11.89 -10.18
C VAL A 505 -22.06 -12.11 -11.47
N ASP A 506 -21.14 -13.08 -11.47
CA ASP A 506 -20.35 -13.44 -12.64
C ASP A 506 -21.21 -14.04 -13.77
N LEU A 507 -22.20 -14.87 -13.42
CA LEU A 507 -23.19 -15.38 -14.37
C LEU A 507 -24.05 -14.26 -14.95
N VAL A 508 -24.51 -13.30 -14.13
CA VAL A 508 -25.24 -12.11 -14.60
C VAL A 508 -24.38 -11.29 -15.58
N GLN A 509 -23.08 -11.13 -15.31
CA GLN A 509 -22.16 -10.48 -16.23
C GLN A 509 -22.05 -11.23 -17.56
N LYS A 510 -21.90 -12.56 -17.53
CA LYS A 510 -21.84 -13.41 -18.74
C LYS A 510 -23.13 -13.34 -19.54
N VAL A 511 -24.29 -13.46 -18.88
CA VAL A 511 -25.61 -13.34 -19.50
C VAL A 511 -25.76 -11.97 -20.15
N ARG A 512 -25.39 -10.87 -19.46
CA ARG A 512 -25.46 -9.50 -20.03
C ARG A 512 -24.49 -9.31 -21.20
N TYR A 513 -23.29 -9.88 -21.14
CA TYR A 513 -22.32 -9.81 -22.23
C TYR A 513 -22.82 -10.54 -23.49
N VAL A 514 -23.34 -11.77 -23.33
CA VAL A 514 -23.92 -12.56 -24.43
C VAL A 514 -25.22 -11.91 -24.95
N SER A 515 -26.01 -11.29 -24.08
CA SER A 515 -27.23 -10.57 -24.46
C SER A 515 -26.92 -9.30 -25.27
N THR A 516 -25.88 -8.56 -24.85
CA THR A 516 -25.42 -7.34 -25.55
C THR A 516 -24.81 -7.68 -26.91
N SER A 517 -24.09 -8.79 -27.03
CA SER A 517 -23.50 -9.24 -28.31
C SER A 517 -24.54 -9.79 -29.29
N THR A 518 -25.66 -10.32 -28.80
CA THR A 518 -26.74 -10.89 -29.63
C THR A 518 -27.87 -9.90 -29.93
N GLY A 519 -27.93 -8.77 -29.22
CA GLY A 519 -28.97 -7.74 -29.33
C GLY A 519 -30.33 -8.17 -28.77
N ALA A 520 -30.39 -9.32 -28.09
CA ALA A 520 -31.58 -9.79 -27.40
C ALA A 520 -31.56 -9.28 -25.96
N THR A 521 -32.64 -8.61 -25.53
CA THR A 521 -32.88 -8.27 -24.13
C THR A 521 -33.63 -9.44 -23.50
N PRO A 522 -32.97 -10.33 -22.73
CA PRO A 522 -33.72 -11.36 -22.01
C PRO A 522 -34.51 -10.66 -20.90
N ASP A 523 -35.83 -10.85 -20.94
CA ASP A 523 -36.75 -10.33 -19.93
C ASP A 523 -36.62 -11.18 -18.65
N VAL A 524 -35.52 -10.98 -17.91
CA VAL A 524 -35.27 -11.62 -16.62
C VAL A 524 -35.75 -10.68 -15.51
N GLU A 525 -37.06 -10.44 -15.48
CA GLU A 525 -37.73 -9.68 -14.42
C GLU A 525 -37.89 -10.53 -13.15
N GLY A 526 -36.79 -10.71 -12.42
CA GLY A 526 -36.78 -11.21 -11.05
C GLY A 526 -36.19 -10.19 -10.09
N GLY A 527 -36.85 -9.89 -8.97
CA GLY A 527 -36.37 -8.91 -7.98
C GLY A 527 -34.96 -9.17 -7.43
N LEU A 528 -34.52 -10.44 -7.40
CA LEU A 528 -33.15 -10.80 -7.03
C LEU A 528 -32.12 -10.52 -8.15
N SER A 529 -32.53 -10.58 -9.42
CA SER A 529 -31.71 -10.16 -10.55
C SER A 529 -31.36 -8.68 -10.45
N LYS A 530 -32.30 -7.83 -9.98
CA LYS A 530 -32.02 -6.41 -9.71
C LYS A 530 -31.01 -6.21 -8.59
N TYR A 531 -31.05 -7.02 -7.54
CA TYR A 531 -30.04 -7.00 -6.47
C TYR A 531 -28.65 -7.39 -6.99
N HIS A 532 -28.53 -8.49 -7.72
CA HIS A 532 -27.26 -8.92 -8.30
C HIS A 532 -26.76 -7.98 -9.41
N THR A 533 -27.68 -7.37 -10.17
CA THR A 533 -27.37 -6.34 -11.17
C THR A 533 -26.88 -5.05 -10.51
N SER A 534 -27.48 -4.62 -9.41
CA SER A 534 -27.02 -3.47 -8.63
C SER A 534 -25.63 -3.73 -8.04
N MET A 535 -25.39 -4.93 -7.50
CA MET A 535 -24.07 -5.34 -7.00
C MET A 535 -23.02 -5.40 -8.12
N TYR A 536 -23.42 -5.78 -9.32
CA TYR A 536 -22.58 -5.73 -10.52
C TYR A 536 -22.26 -4.29 -10.92
N GLU A 537 -23.25 -3.40 -10.97
CA GLU A 537 -23.09 -1.98 -11.34
C GLU A 537 -22.22 -1.24 -10.32
N GLU A 538 -22.35 -1.56 -9.03
CA GLU A 538 -21.49 -1.03 -7.97
C GLU A 538 -20.04 -1.52 -8.07
N ARG A 539 -19.82 -2.80 -8.44
CA ARG A 539 -18.46 -3.34 -8.68
C ARG A 539 -17.81 -2.78 -9.95
N LEU A 540 -18.60 -2.48 -10.97
CA LEU A 540 -18.12 -1.98 -12.24
C LEU A 540 -17.91 -0.46 -12.24
N ASN A 541 -18.42 0.27 -11.25
CA ASN A 541 -18.30 1.73 -11.19
C ASN A 541 -16.85 2.15 -10.82
N PRO A 542 -16.04 2.64 -11.78
CA PRO A 542 -14.64 3.00 -11.51
C PRO A 542 -14.53 4.20 -10.56
N PHE A 543 -15.60 5.00 -10.45
CA PHE A 543 -15.63 6.19 -9.60
C PHE A 543 -15.75 5.85 -8.11
N ASP A 544 -16.35 4.72 -7.73
CA ASP A 544 -16.44 4.33 -6.32
C ASP A 544 -15.11 3.76 -5.82
N GLN A 545 -14.41 2.99 -6.66
CA GLN A 545 -13.04 2.56 -6.39
C GLN A 545 -12.10 3.78 -6.32
N PHE A 546 -12.25 4.73 -7.25
CA PHE A 546 -11.50 5.98 -7.22
C PHE A 546 -11.79 6.80 -5.97
N ARG A 547 -13.07 6.95 -5.58
CA ARG A 547 -13.47 7.69 -4.37
C ARG A 547 -12.95 7.00 -3.11
N GLN A 548 -12.93 5.67 -3.06
CA GLN A 548 -12.31 4.91 -1.97
C GLN A 548 -10.80 5.13 -1.92
N MET A 549 -10.09 4.99 -3.04
CA MET A 549 -8.64 5.23 -3.12
C MET A 549 -8.27 6.68 -2.80
N GLU A 550 -9.02 7.66 -3.29
CA GLU A 550 -8.83 9.08 -3.02
C GLU A 550 -9.12 9.40 -1.54
N SER A 551 -10.15 8.79 -0.95
CA SER A 551 -10.42 8.95 0.49
C SER A 551 -9.33 8.31 1.36
N ALA A 552 -8.78 7.17 0.94
CA ALA A 552 -7.67 6.50 1.60
C ALA A 552 -6.36 7.29 1.46
N ALA A 553 -6.08 7.85 0.28
CA ALA A 553 -4.95 8.73 0.03
C ALA A 553 -5.04 10.02 0.85
N ARG A 554 -6.23 10.63 0.92
CA ARG A 554 -6.49 11.79 1.80
C ARG A 554 -6.24 11.44 3.27
N VAL A 555 -6.70 10.28 3.74
CA VAL A 555 -6.44 9.82 5.12
C VAL A 555 -4.95 9.51 5.34
N ALA A 556 -4.24 9.00 4.34
CA ALA A 556 -2.81 8.72 4.41
C ALA A 556 -1.96 10.01 4.49
N GLN A 557 -2.39 11.08 3.84
CA GLN A 557 -1.72 12.40 3.86
C GLN A 557 -1.95 13.19 5.15
N LEU A 558 -2.85 12.77 6.04
CA LEU A 558 -3.08 13.44 7.32
C LEU A 558 -1.93 13.24 8.31
N ASN A 559 -1.69 14.28 9.12
CA ASN A 559 -0.75 14.29 10.24
C ASN A 559 -1.11 13.14 11.22
N PRO A 560 -0.14 12.42 11.84
CA PRO A 560 -0.42 11.38 12.85
C PRO A 560 -1.42 11.78 13.94
N LEU A 561 -1.39 13.03 14.41
CA LEU A 561 -2.37 13.52 15.40
C LEU A 561 -3.79 13.59 14.81
N ASP A 562 -3.93 14.07 13.58
CA ASP A 562 -5.21 14.11 12.87
C ASP A 562 -5.72 12.72 12.57
N LYS A 563 -4.85 11.74 12.30
CA LYS A 563 -5.24 10.33 12.14
C LYS A 563 -5.83 9.76 13.43
N VAL A 564 -5.20 10.02 14.57
CA VAL A 564 -5.71 9.61 15.88
C VAL A 564 -7.04 10.32 16.18
N LEU A 565 -7.17 11.59 15.81
CA LEU A 565 -8.40 12.38 15.97
C LEU A 565 -9.51 11.84 15.06
N LEU A 566 -9.22 11.49 13.81
CA LEU A 566 -10.20 10.96 12.85
C LEU A 566 -10.66 9.54 13.25
N VAL A 567 -9.77 8.72 13.79
CA VAL A 567 -10.11 7.39 14.34
C VAL A 567 -10.96 7.53 15.59
N SER A 568 -10.58 8.40 16.53
CA SER A 568 -11.39 8.65 17.73
C SER A 568 -12.74 9.29 17.40
N ALA A 569 -12.79 10.23 16.45
CA ALA A 569 -14.04 10.82 15.96
C ALA A 569 -14.93 9.77 15.28
N ARG A 570 -14.39 8.89 14.43
CA ARG A 570 -15.16 7.79 13.82
C ARG A 570 -15.67 6.81 14.87
N LEU A 571 -14.89 6.52 15.90
CA LEU A 571 -15.30 5.63 16.99
C LEU A 571 -16.42 6.25 17.85
N ILE A 572 -16.35 7.57 18.08
CA ILE A 572 -17.40 8.30 18.80
C ILE A 572 -18.66 8.45 17.94
N LEU A 573 -18.53 8.63 16.63
CA LEU A 573 -19.66 8.77 15.71
C LEU A 573 -20.27 7.43 15.24
N SER A 574 -19.55 6.31 15.33
CA SER A 574 -20.05 5.01 14.86
C SER A 574 -21.11 4.42 15.79
N HIS A 575 -21.01 4.64 17.10
CA HIS A 575 -21.93 4.05 18.06
C HIS A 575 -23.07 5.03 18.44
N PRO A 576 -24.36 4.61 18.44
CA PRO A 576 -25.47 5.45 18.88
C PRO A 576 -25.34 5.94 20.33
N TYR A 577 -24.76 5.13 21.23
CA TYR A 577 -24.60 5.47 22.65
C TYR A 577 -23.50 6.53 22.88
N THR A 578 -22.38 6.45 22.16
CA THR A 578 -21.29 7.43 22.26
C THR A 578 -21.71 8.79 21.74
N ARG A 579 -22.57 8.83 20.71
CA ARG A 579 -23.20 10.06 20.20
C ARG A 579 -24.09 10.73 21.25
N MET A 580 -24.94 9.97 21.93
CA MET A 580 -25.76 10.49 23.03
C MET A 580 -24.90 10.96 24.22
N GLY A 581 -23.83 10.23 24.55
CA GLY A 581 -22.89 10.60 25.61
C GLY A 581 -22.15 11.92 25.32
N LEU A 582 -21.68 12.12 24.09
CA LEU A 582 -21.02 13.37 23.69
C LEU A 582 -21.98 14.57 23.72
N LEU A 583 -23.24 14.36 23.33
CA LEU A 583 -24.26 15.40 23.42
C LEU A 583 -24.56 15.78 24.88
N ALA A 584 -24.70 14.79 25.76
CA ALA A 584 -24.86 15.02 27.20
C ALA A 584 -23.65 15.76 27.80
N TYR A 585 -22.43 15.36 27.43
CA TYR A 585 -21.20 16.03 27.85
C TYR A 585 -21.16 17.50 27.40
N LEU A 586 -21.53 17.80 26.16
CA LEU A 586 -21.62 19.17 25.65
C LEU A 586 -22.64 20.02 26.42
N VAL A 587 -23.80 19.46 26.76
CA VAL A 587 -24.83 20.15 27.55
C VAL A 587 -24.35 20.42 28.98
N VAL A 588 -23.68 19.47 29.62
CA VAL A 588 -23.08 19.65 30.96
C VAL A 588 -21.98 20.71 30.92
N LEU A 589 -21.13 20.71 29.89
CA LEU A 589 -20.08 21.71 29.74
C LEU A 589 -20.64 23.11 29.50
N HIS A 590 -21.66 23.24 28.64
CA HIS A 590 -22.32 24.53 28.41
C HIS A 590 -23.03 25.04 29.67
N SER A 591 -23.75 24.19 30.40
CA SER A 591 -24.38 24.58 31.66
C SER A 591 -23.36 24.99 32.72
N LEU A 592 -22.20 24.34 32.79
CA LEU A 592 -21.11 24.73 33.67
C LEU A 592 -20.53 26.10 33.28
N VAL A 593 -20.29 26.35 31.98
CA VAL A 593 -19.81 27.65 31.49
C VAL A 593 -20.83 28.77 31.77
N VAL A 594 -22.13 28.51 31.58
CA VAL A 594 -23.17 29.47 31.92
C VAL A 594 -23.22 29.72 33.43
N LEU A 595 -23.06 28.69 34.26
CA LEU A 595 -23.03 28.83 35.72
C LEU A 595 -21.82 29.66 36.18
N THR A 596 -20.63 29.42 35.62
CA THR A 596 -19.43 30.18 35.98
C THR A 596 -19.52 31.64 35.54
N LEU A 597 -20.10 31.91 34.37
CA LEU A 597 -20.39 33.27 33.91
C LEU A 597 -21.48 33.95 34.74
N TYR A 598 -22.52 33.21 35.15
CA TYR A 598 -23.57 33.73 36.02
C TYR A 598 -23.01 34.10 37.40
N MET A 599 -22.18 33.22 37.98
CA MET A 599 -21.52 33.47 39.26
C MET A 599 -20.54 34.64 39.17
N SER A 600 -19.73 34.74 38.13
CA SER A 600 -18.81 35.87 37.95
C SER A 600 -19.56 37.20 37.77
N MET A 601 -20.67 37.20 37.02
CA MET A 601 -21.54 38.37 36.87
C MET A 601 -22.18 38.77 38.21
N HIS A 602 -22.65 37.80 39.00
CA HIS A 602 -23.23 38.05 40.32
C HIS A 602 -22.17 38.59 41.31
N LEU A 603 -20.96 38.06 41.30
CA LEU A 603 -19.84 38.56 42.11
C LEU A 603 -19.44 40.00 41.73
N CYS A 604 -19.41 40.34 40.44
CA CYS A 604 -19.15 41.71 39.98
C CYS A 604 -20.31 42.70 40.27
N ASN A 605 -21.55 42.22 40.39
CA ASN A 605 -22.69 43.08 40.72
C ASN A 605 -22.77 43.42 42.22
N VAL A 606 -22.13 42.61 43.08
CA VAL A 606 -22.02 42.88 44.52
C VAL A 606 -20.96 43.95 44.83
N SER A 607 -19.96 44.16 43.95
CA SER A 607 -18.90 45.16 44.18
C SER A 607 -19.25 46.60 43.75
N ASN A 608 -20.42 46.85 43.16
CA ASN A 608 -20.86 48.19 42.75
C ASN A 608 -21.73 48.91 43.80
N HIS A 609 -21.90 48.33 44.99
CA HIS A 609 -22.63 48.93 46.11
C HIS A 609 -21.75 49.02 47.38
N THR A 610 -20.59 49.66 47.25
CA THR A 610 -19.81 50.29 48.34
C THR A 610 -18.99 51.40 47.72
#